data_AF-A0AAC9Z004-F1
#
_entry.id   AF-A0AAC9Z004-F1
#
_cell.length_a   1.000
_cell.length_b   1.000
_cell.length_c   1.000
_cell.angle_alpha   90.00
_cell.angle_beta   90.00
_cell.angle_gamma   90.00
#
_symmetry.space_group_name_H-M   'P 1'
#
loop_
_entity.id
_entity.type
_entity.pdbx_description
1 polymer ?
#
loop_
_entity_poly.entity_id
_entity_poly.type
_entity_poly.pdbx_seq_one_letter_code
_entity_poly.pdbx_strand_id
1 'polypeptide(L)'
;MKVNDYILRYSSNSLIRDGICRIRTFVNSNLNVIILITDLDTKNTSASVTNSIEAIYQTLTEKYNIPKTSIFIEHYEVPTHTFSIVNIDPKNNTEWKSITLPQVLKLIESDENEINNLTLKNPQLLAEIEQFRTIISPHLGLPYQVQPEYILRQFEIENNMISKNELRELIDNHSIESKFLELLKKDKSFFAEIYASPNDSYICFSEFPVGEGTVDFVLFTGRSRMDVFLIEIKGADFNLLTQGYKKFNHKLDIAINQIRDRLDYIYRNISSFRESVHEYRERVSNGERLFNSLMGPCQDILVDKNKDINIHSVVIGGRTKDDLEESYKRHSFESTFNLPIKLESWDSFYRKLRRR
;
A
#
# COMPACT_ATOMS: atom_id res chain seq x y z
N MET A 1 -42.55 -15.76 6.97
CA MET A 1 -42.81 -15.41 5.55
C MET A 1 -41.93 -14.25 5.12
N LYS A 2 -41.27 -14.35 3.96
CA LYS A 2 -40.51 -13.25 3.35
C LYS A 2 -41.44 -12.25 2.67
N VAL A 3 -41.21 -10.97 2.91
CA VAL A 3 -42.02 -9.85 2.38
C VAL A 3 -41.31 -9.17 1.21
N ASN A 4 -40.02 -8.87 1.35
CA ASN A 4 -39.23 -8.22 0.30
C ASN A 4 -37.74 -8.55 0.40
N ASP A 5 -37.03 -8.24 -0.68
CA ASP A 5 -35.59 -8.39 -0.87
C ASP A 5 -35.12 -7.34 -1.88
N TYR A 6 -34.32 -6.37 -1.47
CA TYR A 6 -33.91 -5.26 -2.32
C TYR A 6 -32.61 -4.61 -1.84
N ILE A 7 -32.02 -3.75 -2.68
CA ILE A 7 -30.86 -2.95 -2.29
C ILE A 7 -31.34 -1.60 -1.77
N LEU A 8 -31.06 -1.32 -0.51
CA LEU A 8 -31.33 -0.04 0.11
C LEU A 8 -30.16 0.91 -0.14
N ARG A 9 -30.46 2.09 -0.68
CA ARG A 9 -29.58 3.27 -0.64
C ARG A 9 -29.92 4.11 0.58
N TYR A 10 -28.91 4.47 1.37
CA TYR A 10 -29.04 5.29 2.57
C TYR A 10 -28.00 6.41 2.60
N SER A 11 -28.32 7.51 3.27
CA SER A 11 -27.40 8.64 3.42
C SER A 11 -26.66 8.50 4.75
N SER A 12 -25.34 8.36 4.70
CA SER A 12 -24.50 8.30 5.90
C SER A 12 -24.21 9.71 6.40
N ASN A 13 -24.44 9.96 7.70
CA ASN A 13 -24.20 11.27 8.31
C ASN A 13 -22.70 11.63 8.40
N SER A 14 -21.79 10.66 8.21
CA SER A 14 -20.34 10.82 8.41
C SER A 14 -19.51 10.86 7.13
N LEU A 15 -20.10 10.56 5.97
CA LEU A 15 -19.38 10.47 4.68
C LEU A 15 -20.10 11.27 3.58
N ILE A 16 -19.31 11.83 2.66
CA ILE A 16 -19.79 12.63 1.51
C ILE A 16 -20.62 11.77 0.52
N ARG A 17 -20.76 10.45 0.74
CA ARG A 17 -21.38 9.50 -0.20
C ARG A 17 -22.41 8.62 0.48
N ASP A 18 -23.54 8.44 -0.20
CA ASP A 18 -24.57 7.47 0.16
C ASP A 18 -23.98 6.05 0.15
N GLY A 19 -24.42 5.24 1.10
CA GLY A 19 -24.10 3.81 1.17
C GLY A 19 -25.20 2.96 0.57
N ILE A 20 -24.86 1.70 0.32
CA ILE A 20 -25.82 0.68 -0.12
C ILE A 20 -25.67 -0.61 0.69
N CYS A 21 -26.79 -1.22 1.05
CA CYS A 21 -26.85 -2.52 1.71
C CYS A 21 -28.05 -3.32 1.18
N ARG A 22 -28.04 -4.65 1.34
CA ARG A 22 -29.21 -5.47 0.99
C ARG A 22 -30.14 -5.59 2.19
N ILE A 23 -31.43 -5.39 1.97
CA ILE A 23 -32.48 -5.51 2.97
C ILE A 23 -33.38 -6.67 2.61
N ARG A 24 -33.59 -7.57 3.59
CA ARG A 24 -34.62 -8.60 3.52
C ARG A 24 -35.56 -8.46 4.70
N THR A 25 -36.87 -8.39 4.41
CA THR A 25 -37.91 -8.26 5.43
C THR A 25 -38.68 -9.56 5.57
N PHE A 26 -38.89 -10.00 6.80
CA PHE A 26 -39.67 -11.18 7.14
C PHE A 26 -40.74 -10.84 8.17
N VAL A 27 -41.83 -11.60 8.16
CA VAL A 27 -42.86 -11.60 9.21
C VAL A 27 -43.02 -13.03 9.71
N ASN A 28 -42.87 -13.24 11.00
CA ASN A 28 -43.04 -14.57 11.61
C ASN A 28 -44.48 -14.81 12.09
N SER A 29 -44.78 -16.04 12.52
CA SER A 29 -46.09 -16.45 13.03
C SER A 29 -46.58 -15.63 14.22
N ASN A 30 -45.66 -15.04 15.00
CA ASN A 30 -45.95 -14.13 16.10
C ASN A 30 -46.16 -12.67 15.66
N LEU A 31 -46.27 -12.42 14.35
CA LEU A 31 -46.43 -11.09 13.73
C LEU A 31 -45.28 -10.11 14.01
N ASN A 32 -44.10 -10.62 14.39
CA ASN A 32 -42.91 -9.78 14.49
C ASN A 32 -42.34 -9.54 13.09
N VAL A 33 -41.97 -8.29 12.82
CA VAL A 33 -41.24 -7.90 11.62
C VAL A 33 -39.75 -8.07 11.92
N ILE A 34 -39.03 -8.79 11.05
CA ILE A 34 -37.59 -9.01 11.16
C ILE A 34 -36.93 -8.44 9.91
N ILE A 35 -35.92 -7.59 10.12
CA ILE A 35 -35.16 -6.93 9.06
C ILE A 35 -33.74 -7.46 9.09
N LEU A 36 -33.35 -8.17 8.04
CA LEU A 36 -31.99 -8.65 7.85
C LEU A 36 -31.23 -7.68 6.95
N ILE A 37 -30.25 -6.99 7.53
CA ILE A 37 -29.42 -5.97 6.88
C ILE A 37 -28.09 -6.62 6.51
N THR A 38 -27.88 -6.86 5.23
CA THR A 38 -26.69 -7.53 4.73
C THR A 38 -25.70 -6.52 4.15
N ASP A 39 -24.48 -6.50 4.68
CA ASP A 39 -23.40 -5.68 4.15
C ASP A 39 -22.91 -6.21 2.79
N LEU A 40 -22.53 -5.30 1.91
CA LEU A 40 -22.09 -5.61 0.53
C LEU A 40 -20.56 -5.63 0.38
N ASP A 41 -19.83 -5.54 1.49
CA ASP A 41 -18.38 -5.50 1.58
C ASP A 41 -17.81 -4.46 0.60
N THR A 42 -16.88 -4.85 -0.28
CA THR A 42 -16.26 -4.00 -1.30
C THR A 42 -17.24 -3.34 -2.28
N LYS A 43 -18.49 -3.80 -2.34
CA LYS A 43 -19.54 -3.19 -3.18
C LYS A 43 -20.35 -2.12 -2.46
N ASN A 44 -20.28 -2.02 -1.12
CA ASN A 44 -20.86 -0.90 -0.40
C ASN A 44 -20.08 0.39 -0.75
N THR A 45 -20.80 1.45 -1.10
CA THR A 45 -20.20 2.73 -1.52
C THR A 45 -19.83 3.65 -0.35
N SER A 46 -20.14 3.25 0.87
CA SER A 46 -19.88 3.98 2.11
C SER A 46 -19.22 3.08 3.16
N ALA A 47 -19.24 3.49 4.43
CA ALA A 47 -18.75 2.67 5.53
C ALA A 47 -19.57 1.37 5.68
N SER A 48 -19.00 0.39 6.38
CA SER A 48 -19.67 -0.88 6.67
C SER A 48 -21.03 -0.65 7.37
N VAL A 49 -21.92 -1.63 7.25
CA VAL A 49 -23.24 -1.63 7.90
C VAL A 49 -23.11 -1.35 9.39
N THR A 50 -22.12 -1.92 10.09
CA THR A 50 -21.89 -1.67 11.52
C THR A 50 -21.68 -0.18 11.81
N ASN A 51 -20.89 0.51 10.99
CA ASN A 51 -20.58 1.93 11.18
C ASN A 51 -21.69 2.86 10.66
N SER A 52 -22.66 2.32 9.94
CA SER A 52 -23.76 3.09 9.33
C SER A 52 -25.12 2.65 9.87
N ILE A 53 -25.16 1.85 10.93
CA ILE A 53 -26.37 1.14 11.35
C ILE A 53 -27.45 2.11 11.83
N GLU A 54 -27.07 3.21 12.49
CA GLU A 54 -28.00 4.25 12.92
C GLU A 54 -28.62 4.96 11.71
N ALA A 55 -27.83 5.26 10.68
CA ALA A 55 -28.30 5.89 9.46
C ALA A 55 -29.21 4.95 8.63
N ILE A 56 -28.88 3.67 8.57
CA ILE A 56 -29.71 2.64 7.94
C ILE A 56 -31.03 2.49 8.71
N TYR A 57 -30.98 2.38 10.04
CA TYR A 57 -32.17 2.31 10.89
C TYR A 57 -33.07 3.53 10.73
N GLN A 58 -32.49 4.73 10.75
CA GLN A 58 -33.23 5.97 10.53
C GLN A 58 -33.88 5.98 9.14
N THR A 59 -33.15 5.60 8.10
CA THR A 59 -33.67 5.49 6.74
C THR A 59 -34.85 4.52 6.67
N LEU A 60 -34.73 3.33 7.25
CA LEU A 60 -35.78 2.31 7.24
C LEU A 60 -37.03 2.74 8.02
N THR A 61 -36.85 3.35 9.19
CA THR A 61 -37.98 3.73 10.06
C THR A 61 -38.67 5.01 9.60
N GLU A 62 -37.91 6.02 9.14
CA GLU A 62 -38.47 7.33 8.76
C GLU A 62 -38.90 7.39 7.29
N LYS A 63 -38.14 6.80 6.36
CA LYS A 63 -38.46 6.86 4.93
C LYS A 63 -39.28 5.66 4.46
N TYR A 64 -38.99 4.46 4.98
CA TYR A 64 -39.67 3.22 4.59
C TYR A 64 -40.77 2.79 5.58
N ASN A 65 -41.00 3.57 6.65
CA ASN A 65 -42.03 3.32 7.65
C ASN A 65 -41.96 1.93 8.30
N ILE A 66 -40.76 1.36 8.42
CA ILE A 66 -40.56 0.10 9.15
C ILE A 66 -40.87 0.35 10.63
N PRO A 67 -41.70 -0.49 11.28
CA PRO A 67 -42.03 -0.31 12.70
C PRO A 67 -40.77 -0.32 13.56
N LYS A 68 -40.66 0.63 14.51
CA LYS A 68 -39.53 0.67 15.45
C LYS A 68 -39.45 -0.55 16.37
N THR A 69 -40.55 -1.30 16.49
CA THR A 69 -40.64 -2.58 17.22
C THR A 69 -40.09 -3.77 16.42
N SER A 70 -39.61 -3.56 15.19
CA SER A 70 -39.02 -4.61 14.37
C SER A 70 -37.69 -5.11 14.96
N ILE A 71 -37.37 -6.37 14.70
CA ILE A 71 -36.08 -6.96 15.07
C ILE A 71 -35.10 -6.71 13.93
N PHE A 72 -34.06 -5.93 14.18
CA PHE A 72 -33.01 -5.66 13.20
C PHE A 72 -31.86 -6.63 13.42
N ILE A 73 -31.40 -7.27 12.34
CA ILE A 73 -30.30 -8.23 12.35
C ILE A 73 -29.28 -7.74 11.33
N GLU A 74 -28.10 -7.38 11.81
CA GLU A 74 -26.92 -7.16 10.99
C GLU A 74 -26.36 -8.50 10.52
N HIS A 75 -25.95 -8.55 9.25
CA HIS A 75 -25.47 -9.76 8.62
C HIS A 75 -24.30 -9.50 7.64
N TYR A 76 -23.28 -10.36 7.71
CA TYR A 76 -22.19 -10.40 6.74
C TYR A 76 -22.12 -11.78 6.09
N GLU A 77 -21.94 -11.85 4.77
CA GLU A 77 -21.91 -13.12 4.01
C GLU A 77 -20.52 -13.78 3.95
N VAL A 78 -19.44 -12.99 3.99
CA VAL A 78 -18.07 -13.41 3.69
C VAL A 78 -17.14 -13.01 4.85
N PRO A 79 -16.14 -13.85 5.23
CA PRO A 79 -15.83 -15.19 4.72
C PRO A 79 -16.80 -16.28 5.18
N THR A 80 -17.58 -16.02 6.24
CA THR A 80 -18.63 -16.89 6.76
C THR A 80 -19.78 -16.04 7.29
N HIS A 81 -20.99 -16.58 7.24
CA HIS A 81 -22.17 -15.88 7.74
C HIS A 81 -22.03 -15.50 9.23
N THR A 82 -22.11 -14.20 9.51
CA THR A 82 -22.19 -13.68 10.89
C THR A 82 -23.48 -12.89 11.07
N PHE A 83 -24.05 -12.94 12.29
CA PHE A 83 -25.33 -12.33 12.59
C PHE A 83 -25.32 -11.67 13.97
N SER A 84 -25.84 -10.45 14.04
CA SER A 84 -26.00 -9.73 15.30
C SER A 84 -27.37 -9.05 15.34
N ILE A 85 -28.15 -9.29 16.39
CA ILE A 85 -29.34 -8.47 16.66
C ILE A 85 -28.85 -7.09 17.08
N VAL A 86 -29.40 -6.06 16.46
CA VAL A 86 -29.10 -4.66 16.74
C VAL A 86 -30.22 -4.08 17.57
N ASN A 87 -29.89 -3.62 18.78
CA ASN A 87 -30.80 -2.83 19.61
C ASN A 87 -30.33 -1.38 19.60
N ILE A 88 -31.23 -0.47 19.22
CA ILE A 88 -30.96 0.98 19.25
C ILE A 88 -31.88 1.57 20.30
N ASP A 89 -31.30 2.16 21.34
CA ASP A 89 -32.07 2.80 22.39
C ASP A 89 -32.63 4.17 21.93
N PRO A 90 -33.60 4.76 22.65
CA PRO A 90 -34.14 6.08 22.32
C PRO A 90 -33.12 7.24 22.38
N LYS A 91 -31.91 7.01 22.90
CA LYS A 91 -30.80 7.96 22.98
C LYS A 91 -29.75 7.70 21.88
N ASN A 92 -30.03 6.83 20.91
CA ASN A 92 -29.13 6.37 19.84
C ASN A 92 -27.87 5.65 20.33
N ASN A 93 -27.92 4.99 21.49
CA ASN A 93 -26.89 4.01 21.83
C ASN A 93 -27.23 2.68 21.15
N THR A 94 -26.28 2.16 20.39
CA THR A 94 -26.43 0.91 19.65
C THR A 94 -25.71 -0.23 20.39
N GLU A 95 -26.41 -1.34 20.58
CA GLU A 95 -25.88 -2.57 21.15
C GLU A 95 -26.06 -3.74 20.18
N TRP A 96 -25.02 -4.57 20.05
CA TRP A 96 -25.02 -5.75 19.19
C TRP A 96 -25.03 -7.01 20.05
N LYS A 97 -25.95 -7.92 19.74
CA LYS A 97 -26.01 -9.25 20.35
C LYS A 97 -25.85 -10.32 19.27
N SER A 98 -24.69 -10.96 19.23
CA SER A 98 -24.43 -12.05 18.28
C SER A 98 -25.41 -13.20 18.46
N ILE A 99 -25.87 -13.76 17.33
CA ILE A 99 -26.77 -14.91 17.26
C ILE A 99 -26.26 -15.92 16.23
N THR A 100 -26.66 -17.18 16.36
CA THR A 100 -26.25 -18.26 15.47
C THR A 100 -27.21 -18.42 14.29
N LEU A 101 -26.74 -19.04 13.20
CA LEU A 101 -27.57 -19.33 12.04
C LEU A 101 -28.88 -20.10 12.40
N PRO A 102 -28.86 -21.17 13.23
CA PRO A 102 -30.11 -21.82 13.66
C PRO A 102 -31.09 -20.88 14.39
N GLN A 103 -30.59 -19.90 15.15
CA GLN A 103 -31.44 -18.91 15.80
C GLN A 103 -32.06 -17.95 14.79
N VAL A 104 -31.30 -17.51 13.79
CA VAL A 104 -31.80 -16.66 12.69
C VAL A 104 -32.90 -17.39 11.92
N LEU A 105 -32.66 -18.63 11.48
CA LEU A 105 -33.63 -19.43 10.72
C LEU A 105 -34.94 -19.62 11.49
N LYS A 106 -34.85 -19.83 12.82
CA LYS A 106 -36.01 -19.90 13.69
C LYS A 106 -36.76 -18.57 13.80
N LEU A 107 -36.04 -17.43 13.84
CA LEU A 107 -36.65 -16.10 13.92
C LEU A 107 -37.39 -15.71 12.63
N ILE A 108 -36.78 -15.97 11.47
CA ILE A 108 -37.36 -15.63 10.16
C ILE A 108 -38.35 -16.68 9.64
N GLU A 109 -38.41 -17.85 10.28
CA GLU A 109 -39.21 -19.02 9.90
C GLU A 109 -38.96 -19.40 8.43
N SER A 110 -37.68 -19.59 8.09
CA SER A 110 -37.23 -19.92 6.75
C SER A 110 -36.13 -20.98 6.79
N ASP A 111 -35.73 -21.44 5.61
CA ASP A 111 -34.70 -22.47 5.44
C ASP A 111 -33.32 -21.85 5.14
N GLU A 112 -32.29 -22.71 5.10
CA GLU A 112 -30.93 -22.28 4.80
C GLU A 112 -30.77 -21.75 3.38
N ASN A 113 -31.65 -22.09 2.44
CA ASN A 113 -31.54 -21.61 1.05
C ASN A 113 -31.71 -20.09 0.99
N GLU A 114 -32.53 -19.52 1.86
CA GLU A 114 -32.70 -18.06 1.95
C GLU A 114 -31.41 -17.35 2.35
N ILE A 115 -30.64 -17.92 3.28
CA ILE A 115 -29.36 -17.36 3.72
C ILE A 115 -28.26 -17.61 2.68
N ASN A 116 -28.27 -18.79 2.06
CA ASN A 116 -27.31 -19.20 1.02
C ASN A 116 -27.54 -18.53 -0.34
N ASN A 117 -28.66 -17.79 -0.52
CA ASN A 117 -28.87 -16.91 -1.66
C ASN A 117 -27.98 -15.67 -1.55
N LEU A 118 -26.69 -15.86 -1.80
CA LEU A 118 -25.65 -14.83 -1.65
C LEU A 118 -25.92 -13.65 -2.59
N THR A 119 -25.71 -12.45 -2.06
CA THR A 119 -26.06 -11.20 -2.75
C THR A 119 -25.33 -11.07 -4.08
N LEU A 120 -24.02 -11.35 -4.11
CA LEU A 120 -23.20 -11.25 -5.32
C LEU A 120 -23.42 -12.38 -6.33
N LYS A 121 -24.14 -13.45 -5.96
CA LYS A 121 -24.52 -14.54 -6.87
C LYS A 121 -25.89 -14.34 -7.51
N ASN A 122 -26.68 -13.37 -7.02
CA ASN A 122 -27.98 -13.05 -7.57
C ASN A 122 -27.86 -11.98 -8.67
N PRO A 123 -28.14 -12.29 -9.95
CA PRO A 123 -27.94 -11.35 -11.05
C PRO A 123 -28.80 -10.10 -10.96
N GLN A 124 -30.02 -10.20 -10.39
CA GLN A 124 -30.94 -9.06 -10.27
C GLN A 124 -30.41 -8.06 -9.23
N LEU A 125 -29.99 -8.56 -8.07
CA LEU A 125 -29.40 -7.74 -7.01
C LEU A 125 -28.08 -7.12 -7.47
N LEU A 126 -27.25 -7.86 -8.22
CA LEU A 126 -26.00 -7.33 -8.76
C LEU A 126 -26.26 -6.18 -9.74
N ALA A 127 -27.26 -6.29 -10.61
CA ALA A 127 -27.63 -5.21 -11.52
C ALA A 127 -28.11 -3.96 -10.77
N GLU A 128 -28.90 -4.14 -9.71
CA GLU A 128 -29.37 -3.04 -8.85
C GLU A 128 -28.21 -2.36 -8.10
N ILE A 129 -27.26 -3.15 -7.58
CA ILE A 129 -26.02 -2.65 -6.96
C ILE A 129 -25.24 -1.78 -7.96
N GLU A 130 -24.98 -2.26 -9.17
CA GLU A 130 -24.20 -1.49 -10.15
C GLU A 130 -24.94 -0.23 -10.62
N GLN A 131 -26.28 -0.27 -10.72
CA GLN A 131 -27.09 0.91 -10.99
C GLN A 131 -26.92 1.96 -9.90
N PHE A 132 -27.05 1.58 -8.62
CA PHE A 132 -26.85 2.52 -7.51
C PHE A 132 -25.41 3.03 -7.44
N ARG A 133 -24.40 2.17 -7.64
CA ARG A 133 -22.98 2.58 -7.67
C ARG A 133 -22.73 3.63 -8.75
N THR A 134 -23.31 3.44 -9.94
CA THR A 134 -23.22 4.40 -11.05
C THR A 134 -23.91 5.73 -10.71
N ILE A 135 -25.09 5.71 -10.08
CA ILE A 135 -25.80 6.94 -9.68
C ILE A 135 -25.04 7.68 -8.57
N ILE A 136 -24.53 6.96 -7.56
CA ILE A 136 -23.82 7.54 -6.41
C ILE A 136 -22.45 8.10 -6.83
N SER A 137 -21.79 7.45 -7.78
CA SER A 137 -20.47 7.87 -8.26
C SER A 137 -20.34 7.58 -9.77
N PRO A 138 -20.86 8.46 -10.64
CA PRO A 138 -20.86 8.26 -12.10
C PRO A 138 -19.47 8.12 -12.70
N HIS A 139 -18.45 8.62 -12.00
CA HIS A 139 -17.04 8.58 -12.41
C HIS A 139 -16.26 7.41 -11.79
N LEU A 140 -16.90 6.57 -10.98
CA LEU A 140 -16.25 5.42 -10.36
C LEU A 140 -15.85 4.41 -11.46
N GLY A 141 -14.54 4.25 -11.67
CA GLY A 141 -14.00 3.38 -12.71
C GLY A 141 -13.66 4.07 -14.03
N LEU A 142 -13.90 5.39 -14.16
CA LEU A 142 -13.29 6.16 -15.25
C LEU A 142 -11.78 6.27 -15.01
N PRO A 143 -10.93 6.06 -16.04
CA PRO A 143 -9.50 6.28 -15.91
C PRO A 143 -9.25 7.77 -15.63
N TYR A 144 -8.39 8.05 -14.64
CA TYR A 144 -7.94 9.41 -14.37
C TYR A 144 -7.21 9.93 -15.62
N GLN A 145 -7.55 11.14 -16.10
CA GLN A 145 -6.72 11.79 -17.10
C GLN A 145 -5.39 12.17 -16.45
N VAL A 146 -4.36 11.42 -16.78
CA VAL A 146 -2.99 11.68 -16.37
C VAL A 146 -2.51 12.94 -17.11
N GLN A 147 -1.89 13.88 -16.40
CA GLN A 147 -1.41 15.13 -16.99
C GLN A 147 -0.39 14.85 -18.11
N PRO A 148 -0.39 15.60 -19.23
CA PRO A 148 0.55 15.39 -20.33
C PRO A 148 2.02 15.37 -19.89
N GLU A 149 2.39 16.20 -18.90
CA GLU A 149 3.74 16.30 -18.35
C GLU A 149 4.18 14.98 -17.70
N TYR A 150 3.28 14.30 -17.00
CA TYR A 150 3.55 12.98 -16.44
C TYR A 150 3.82 11.96 -17.54
N ILE A 151 2.97 11.93 -18.58
CA ILE A 151 3.09 10.97 -19.68
C ILE A 151 4.39 11.19 -20.45
N LEU A 152 4.71 12.45 -20.77
CA LEU A 152 5.96 12.80 -21.44
C LEU A 152 7.17 12.43 -20.60
N ARG A 153 7.13 12.70 -19.28
CA ARG A 153 8.22 12.33 -18.38
C ARG A 153 8.38 10.82 -18.25
N GLN A 154 7.28 10.08 -18.21
CA GLN A 154 7.29 8.63 -18.21
C GLN A 154 7.98 8.10 -19.48
N PHE A 155 7.57 8.57 -20.67
CA PHE A 155 8.20 8.17 -21.93
C PHE A 155 9.67 8.57 -22.00
N GLU A 156 10.04 9.75 -21.50
CA GLU A 156 11.43 10.18 -21.43
C GLU A 156 12.27 9.21 -20.60
N ILE A 157 11.78 8.81 -19.42
CA ILE A 157 12.48 7.85 -18.57
C ILE A 157 12.57 6.51 -19.30
N GLU A 158 11.46 5.97 -19.79
CA GLU A 158 11.39 4.67 -20.48
C GLU A 158 12.32 4.60 -21.70
N ASN A 159 12.40 5.67 -22.50
CA ASN A 159 13.28 5.73 -23.67
C ASN A 159 14.77 5.78 -23.32
N ASN A 160 15.12 6.25 -22.12
CA ASN A 160 16.50 6.33 -21.64
C ASN A 160 16.88 5.17 -20.71
N MET A 161 15.96 4.21 -20.47
CA MET A 161 16.24 3.07 -19.61
C MET A 161 17.31 2.19 -20.23
N ILE A 162 18.34 1.92 -19.44
CA ILE A 162 19.35 0.92 -19.77
C ILE A 162 18.74 -0.46 -19.56
N SER A 163 18.92 -1.36 -20.54
CA SER A 163 18.42 -2.72 -20.46
C SER A 163 19.06 -3.45 -19.27
N LYS A 164 18.29 -4.34 -18.64
CA LYS A 164 18.84 -5.19 -17.56
C LYS A 164 20.03 -6.03 -18.03
N ASN A 165 20.13 -6.33 -19.33
CA ASN A 165 21.23 -7.11 -19.88
C ASN A 165 22.59 -6.43 -19.71
N GLU A 166 22.67 -5.10 -19.80
CA GLU A 166 23.93 -4.38 -19.57
C GLU A 166 24.39 -4.51 -18.11
N LEU A 167 23.45 -4.44 -17.16
CA LEU A 167 23.76 -4.71 -15.76
C LEU A 167 24.19 -6.17 -15.56
N ARG A 168 23.54 -7.12 -16.26
CA ARG A 168 23.90 -8.55 -16.21
C ARG A 168 25.30 -8.80 -16.74
N GLU A 169 25.69 -8.17 -17.85
CA GLU A 169 27.04 -8.25 -18.40
C GLU A 169 28.09 -7.78 -17.39
N LEU A 170 27.85 -6.69 -16.65
CA LEU A 170 28.78 -6.25 -15.61
C LEU A 170 28.95 -7.30 -14.51
N ILE A 171 27.86 -7.97 -14.10
CA ILE A 171 27.86 -9.02 -13.08
C ILE A 171 28.63 -10.24 -13.58
N ASP A 172 28.32 -10.71 -14.79
CA ASP A 172 28.93 -11.91 -15.37
C ASP A 172 30.42 -11.70 -15.65
N ASN A 173 30.82 -10.49 -16.03
CA ASN A 173 32.22 -10.10 -16.24
C ASN A 173 32.99 -9.81 -14.94
N HIS A 174 32.39 -10.02 -13.76
CA HIS A 174 33.04 -9.72 -12.47
C HIS A 174 33.56 -8.28 -12.39
N SER A 175 32.78 -7.32 -12.86
CA SER A 175 33.23 -5.94 -12.99
C SER A 175 33.46 -5.26 -11.63
N ILE A 176 34.42 -4.34 -11.61
CA ILE A 176 34.72 -3.52 -10.42
C ILE A 176 33.68 -2.41 -10.20
N GLU A 177 33.66 -1.85 -8.99
CA GLU A 177 32.72 -0.82 -8.51
C GLU A 177 32.54 0.36 -9.47
N SER A 178 33.63 0.89 -10.04
CA SER A 178 33.57 2.05 -10.94
C SER A 178 32.71 1.82 -12.18
N LYS A 179 32.64 0.59 -12.69
CA LYS A 179 31.79 0.25 -13.84
C LYS A 179 30.30 0.23 -13.50
N PHE A 180 29.95 -0.27 -12.31
CA PHE A 180 28.59 -0.21 -11.82
C PHE A 180 28.16 1.24 -11.57
N LEU A 181 29.01 2.04 -10.92
CA LEU A 181 28.74 3.47 -10.71
C LEU A 181 28.54 4.22 -12.04
N GLU A 182 29.36 3.94 -13.06
CA GLU A 182 29.22 4.56 -14.39
C GLU A 182 27.85 4.26 -15.02
N LEU A 183 27.41 3.01 -14.98
CA LEU A 183 26.13 2.58 -15.54
C LEU A 183 24.94 3.15 -14.75
N LEU A 184 24.95 3.03 -13.43
CA LEU A 184 23.85 3.48 -12.56
C LEU A 184 23.72 5.01 -12.52
N LYS A 185 24.81 5.75 -12.72
CA LYS A 185 24.75 7.21 -12.87
C LYS A 185 24.06 7.62 -14.17
N LYS A 186 24.23 6.86 -15.26
CA LYS A 186 23.53 7.10 -16.53
C LYS A 186 22.03 6.81 -16.40
N ASP A 187 21.68 5.73 -15.70
CA ASP A 187 20.29 5.37 -15.46
C ASP A 187 20.01 5.06 -13.98
N LYS A 188 19.46 6.04 -13.27
CA LYS A 188 19.12 5.92 -11.84
C LYS A 188 17.76 5.25 -11.61
N SER A 189 16.99 5.00 -12.67
CA SER A 189 15.66 4.39 -12.54
C SER A 189 15.74 2.94 -12.03
N PHE A 190 16.92 2.30 -12.07
CA PHE A 190 17.15 0.99 -11.46
C PHE A 190 16.78 0.97 -9.97
N PHE A 191 17.08 2.04 -9.23
CA PHE A 191 16.75 2.14 -7.81
C PHE A 191 15.27 2.39 -7.58
N ALA A 192 14.67 3.24 -8.42
CA ALA A 192 13.26 3.57 -8.32
C ALA A 192 12.36 2.35 -8.56
N GLU A 193 12.71 1.47 -9.51
CA GLU A 193 11.95 0.24 -9.77
C GLU A 193 11.82 -0.69 -8.57
N ILE A 194 12.81 -0.66 -7.67
CA ILE A 194 12.88 -1.58 -6.53
C ILE A 194 12.37 -0.92 -5.26
N TYR A 195 12.73 0.35 -5.04
CA TYR A 195 12.53 1.02 -3.75
C TYR A 195 11.46 2.12 -3.78
N ALA A 196 11.10 2.66 -4.95
CA ALA A 196 10.09 3.72 -5.00
C ALA A 196 8.71 3.16 -4.64
N SER A 197 8.04 3.85 -3.74
CA SER A 197 6.67 3.58 -3.35
C SER A 197 5.98 4.90 -3.05
N PRO A 198 5.00 5.33 -3.86
CA PRO A 198 4.57 4.70 -5.13
C PRO A 198 5.63 4.73 -6.24
N ASN A 199 5.54 3.80 -7.20
CA ASN A 199 6.58 3.56 -8.22
C ASN A 199 6.89 4.78 -9.12
N ASP A 200 6.00 5.76 -9.19
CA ASP A 200 6.10 6.94 -10.05
C ASP A 200 6.55 8.21 -9.32
N SER A 201 6.65 8.17 -7.99
CA SER A 201 6.85 9.34 -7.13
C SER A 201 8.20 9.22 -6.42
N TYR A 202 9.27 9.64 -7.09
CA TYR A 202 10.62 9.56 -6.56
C TYR A 202 11.56 10.64 -7.11
N ILE A 203 12.63 10.93 -6.35
CA ILE A 203 13.80 11.65 -6.85
C ILE A 203 15.04 10.84 -6.47
N CYS A 204 15.86 10.48 -7.46
CA CYS A 204 17.11 9.76 -7.22
C CYS A 204 18.32 10.64 -7.52
N PHE A 205 19.21 10.79 -6.56
CA PHE A 205 20.45 11.57 -6.65
C PHE A 205 21.65 10.63 -6.76
N SER A 206 22.74 11.13 -7.33
CA SER A 206 24.04 10.45 -7.25
C SER A 206 25.07 11.35 -6.59
N GLU A 207 26.01 10.76 -5.84
CA GLU A 207 27.06 11.48 -5.09
C GLU A 207 26.46 12.51 -4.12
N PHE A 208 25.42 12.10 -3.39
CA PHE A 208 24.66 12.99 -2.52
C PHE A 208 25.46 13.34 -1.26
N PRO A 209 25.63 14.62 -0.91
CA PRO A 209 26.43 15.02 0.25
C PRO A 209 25.72 14.71 1.57
N VAL A 210 26.44 14.08 2.50
CA VAL A 210 25.99 13.80 3.86
C VAL A 210 27.18 14.00 4.81
N GLY A 211 27.12 15.07 5.61
CA GLY A 211 28.24 15.48 6.45
C GLY A 211 29.45 15.88 5.62
N GLU A 212 30.62 15.33 5.95
CA GLU A 212 31.88 15.61 5.23
C GLU A 212 32.12 14.70 4.02
N GLY A 213 31.20 13.78 3.72
CA GLY A 213 31.35 12.85 2.61
C GLY A 213 30.09 12.74 1.76
N THR A 214 30.11 11.77 0.85
CA THR A 214 28.99 11.48 -0.04
C THR A 214 28.45 10.07 0.18
N VAL A 215 27.23 9.85 -0.28
CA VAL A 215 26.62 8.54 -0.51
C VAL A 215 26.48 8.35 -2.02
N ASP A 216 26.79 7.16 -2.54
CA ASP A 216 26.80 6.91 -3.99
C ASP A 216 25.46 7.26 -4.66
N PHE A 217 24.35 6.82 -4.07
CA PHE A 217 23.00 7.19 -4.51
C PHE A 217 22.06 7.42 -3.34
N VAL A 218 21.13 8.36 -3.52
CA VAL A 218 20.06 8.62 -2.55
C VAL A 218 18.72 8.64 -3.27
N LEU A 219 17.73 7.91 -2.76
CA LEU A 219 16.36 7.92 -3.29
C LEU A 219 15.40 8.54 -2.28
N PHE A 220 14.71 9.60 -2.69
CA PHE A 220 13.56 10.13 -1.98
C PHE A 220 12.28 9.55 -2.58
N THR A 221 11.38 9.04 -1.74
CA THR A 221 10.07 8.51 -2.14
C THR A 221 9.07 8.67 -1.00
N GLY A 222 7.78 8.38 -1.26
CA GLY A 222 6.73 8.36 -0.25
C GLY A 222 5.73 9.51 -0.40
N ARG A 223 4.51 9.32 0.10
CA ARG A 223 3.41 10.30 0.02
C ARG A 223 2.91 10.79 1.38
N SER A 224 3.30 10.16 2.48
CA SER A 224 2.86 10.53 3.83
C SER A 224 4.01 11.12 4.64
N ARG A 225 5.08 10.34 4.79
CA ARG A 225 6.42 10.75 5.21
C ARG A 225 7.38 10.47 4.07
N MET A 226 8.50 11.17 4.03
CA MET A 226 9.52 10.92 3.01
C MET A 226 10.44 9.81 3.48
N ASP A 227 10.53 8.76 2.68
CA ASP A 227 11.53 7.70 2.81
C ASP A 227 12.79 8.13 2.06
N VAL A 228 13.92 8.12 2.76
CA VAL A 228 15.25 8.47 2.28
C VAL A 228 16.11 7.20 2.29
N PHE A 229 16.37 6.63 1.12
CA PHE A 229 17.26 5.49 0.99
C PHE A 229 18.69 5.98 0.70
N LEU A 230 19.63 5.61 1.56
CA LEU A 230 21.07 5.79 1.36
C LEU A 230 21.64 4.51 0.75
N ILE A 231 22.19 4.57 -0.46
CA ILE A 231 22.61 3.40 -1.22
C ILE A 231 24.09 3.50 -1.53
N GLU A 232 24.87 2.53 -1.05
CA GLU A 232 26.31 2.39 -1.32
C GLU A 232 26.56 1.21 -2.27
N ILE A 233 27.43 1.40 -3.25
CA ILE A 233 27.71 0.44 -4.31
C ILE A 233 29.11 -0.15 -4.15
N LYS A 234 29.22 -1.46 -4.39
CA LYS A 234 30.48 -2.19 -4.54
C LYS A 234 30.43 -3.09 -5.78
N GLY A 235 31.60 -3.48 -6.28
CA GLY A 235 31.72 -4.30 -7.50
C GLY A 235 31.17 -5.73 -7.37
N ALA A 236 31.20 -6.46 -8.49
CA ALA A 236 30.90 -7.89 -8.59
C ALA A 236 32.18 -8.74 -8.74
N ASP A 237 33.35 -8.12 -8.51
CA ASP A 237 34.68 -8.74 -8.57
C ASP A 237 35.01 -9.61 -7.33
N PHE A 238 34.03 -9.83 -6.45
CA PHE A 238 34.14 -10.66 -5.27
C PHE A 238 32.80 -11.36 -4.95
N ASN A 239 32.85 -12.42 -4.14
CA ASN A 239 31.64 -13.08 -3.64
C ASN A 239 31.19 -12.42 -2.32
N LEU A 240 29.87 -12.40 -2.09
CA LEU A 240 29.27 -11.82 -0.89
C LEU A 240 29.91 -12.38 0.39
N LEU A 241 30.13 -13.70 0.42
CA LEU A 241 30.81 -14.41 1.50
C LEU A 241 32.22 -14.86 1.10
N THR A 242 33.15 -14.79 2.05
CA THR A 242 34.51 -15.30 1.90
C THR A 242 34.53 -16.84 1.90
N GLN A 243 35.44 -17.43 1.13
CA GLN A 243 35.62 -18.88 1.13
C GLN A 243 36.20 -19.34 2.49
N GLY A 244 35.62 -20.40 3.06
CA GLY A 244 36.06 -21.00 4.33
C GLY A 244 35.27 -20.54 5.56
N TYR A 245 35.40 -19.26 5.94
CA TYR A 245 34.85 -18.76 7.22
C TYR A 245 33.43 -18.20 7.15
N LYS A 246 32.81 -18.15 5.96
CA LYS A 246 31.42 -17.69 5.75
C LYS A 246 31.15 -16.31 6.37
N LYS A 247 32.17 -15.45 6.36
CA LYS A 247 32.09 -14.03 6.75
C LYS A 247 31.82 -13.16 5.52
N PHE A 248 31.21 -11.99 5.72
CA PHE A 248 31.12 -11.00 4.65
C PHE A 248 32.51 -10.64 4.12
N ASN A 249 32.57 -10.30 2.84
CA ASN A 249 33.79 -9.80 2.24
C ASN A 249 34.18 -8.46 2.86
N HIS A 250 35.47 -8.23 3.12
CA HIS A 250 35.99 -6.98 3.68
C HIS A 250 35.56 -5.72 2.89
N LYS A 251 35.35 -5.84 1.57
CA LYS A 251 34.82 -4.73 0.75
C LYS A 251 33.42 -4.29 1.17
N LEU A 252 32.59 -5.21 1.66
CA LEU A 252 31.28 -4.90 2.23
C LEU A 252 31.41 -4.30 3.62
N ASP A 253 32.35 -4.78 4.45
CA ASP A 253 32.59 -4.19 5.77
C ASP A 253 33.00 -2.70 5.64
N ILE A 254 33.79 -2.35 4.63
CA ILE A 254 34.10 -0.95 4.30
C ILE A 254 32.81 -0.18 3.97
N ALA A 255 31.99 -0.69 3.04
CA ALA A 255 30.73 -0.04 2.63
C ALA A 255 29.76 0.16 3.79
N ILE A 256 29.65 -0.85 4.65
CA ILE A 256 28.82 -0.82 5.85
C ILE A 256 29.34 0.25 6.82
N ASN A 257 30.65 0.35 7.03
CA ASN A 257 31.22 1.40 7.87
C ASN A 257 31.00 2.80 7.28
N GLN A 258 31.13 2.97 5.95
CA GLN A 258 30.80 4.22 5.29
C GLN A 258 29.34 4.63 5.56
N ILE A 259 28.38 3.72 5.40
CA ILE A 259 26.97 3.98 5.73
C ILE A 259 26.79 4.32 7.21
N ARG A 260 27.45 3.59 8.12
CA ARG A 260 27.36 3.88 9.57
C ARG A 260 27.85 5.28 9.89
N ASP A 261 28.98 5.70 9.33
CA ASP A 261 29.51 7.05 9.55
C ASP A 261 28.52 8.12 9.08
N ARG A 262 27.83 7.88 7.94
CA ARG A 262 26.77 8.76 7.45
C ARG A 262 25.54 8.76 8.35
N LEU A 263 25.09 7.59 8.80
CA LEU A 263 23.98 7.47 9.72
C LEU A 263 24.28 8.16 11.05
N ASP A 264 25.46 7.97 11.62
CA ASP A 264 25.91 8.62 12.85
C ASP A 264 25.86 10.14 12.72
N TYR A 265 26.33 10.67 11.59
CA TYR A 265 26.19 12.10 11.29
C TYR A 265 24.71 12.51 11.23
N ILE A 266 23.88 11.77 10.49
CA ILE A 266 22.45 12.10 10.33
C ILE A 266 21.73 12.07 11.67
N TYR A 267 21.93 11.04 12.51
CA TYR A 267 21.24 10.94 13.79
C TYR A 267 21.66 12.03 14.77
N ARG A 268 22.93 12.44 14.76
CA ARG A 268 23.41 13.59 15.55
C ARG A 268 22.83 14.92 15.06
N ASN A 269 22.42 15.00 13.79
CA ASN A 269 21.97 16.23 13.12
C ASN A 269 20.59 16.09 12.46
N ILE A 270 19.70 15.24 13.02
CA ILE A 270 18.51 14.76 12.30
C ILE A 270 17.59 15.89 11.84
N SER A 271 17.42 16.93 12.66
CA SER A 271 16.57 18.08 12.33
C SER A 271 17.11 18.85 11.12
N SER A 272 18.41 19.14 11.10
CA SER A 272 19.07 19.85 10.00
C SER A 272 19.10 19.01 8.73
N PHE A 273 19.38 17.72 8.86
CA PHE A 273 19.35 16.79 7.72
C PHE A 273 17.95 16.71 7.10
N ARG A 274 16.92 16.55 7.94
CA ARG A 274 15.49 16.54 7.56
C ARG A 274 15.10 17.81 6.79
N GLU A 275 15.48 18.98 7.29
CA GLU A 275 15.22 20.26 6.61
C GLU A 275 15.91 20.31 5.25
N SER A 276 17.18 19.92 5.20
CA SER A 276 17.98 19.92 3.96
C SER A 276 17.39 19.00 2.90
N VAL A 277 16.99 17.76 3.24
CA VAL A 277 16.42 16.83 2.25
C VAL A 277 15.06 17.31 1.72
N HIS A 278 14.25 17.97 2.55
CA HIS A 278 13.01 18.60 2.09
C HIS A 278 13.26 19.81 1.19
N GLU A 279 14.27 20.63 1.50
CA GLU A 279 14.69 21.74 0.65
C GLU A 279 15.16 21.24 -0.72
N TYR A 280 16.05 20.24 -0.77
CA TYR A 280 16.54 19.68 -2.03
C TYR A 280 15.41 19.06 -2.85
N ARG A 281 14.46 18.38 -2.21
CA ARG A 281 13.25 17.87 -2.88
C ARG A 281 12.47 19.00 -3.55
N GLU A 282 12.18 20.08 -2.82
CA GLU A 282 11.42 21.22 -3.36
C GLU A 282 12.15 21.90 -4.51
N ARG A 283 13.47 22.10 -4.38
CA ARG A 283 14.29 22.71 -5.43
C ARG A 283 14.32 21.86 -6.71
N VAL A 284 14.46 20.54 -6.59
CA VAL A 284 14.41 19.64 -7.75
C VAL A 284 13.01 19.58 -8.37
N SER A 285 11.95 19.54 -7.55
CA SER A 285 10.56 19.63 -8.04
C SER A 285 10.30 20.95 -8.79
N ASN A 286 10.96 22.04 -8.40
CA ASN A 286 10.91 23.33 -9.10
C ASN A 286 11.82 23.41 -10.34
N GLY A 287 12.50 22.32 -10.71
CA GLY A 287 13.29 22.21 -11.94
C GLY A 287 14.80 22.41 -11.77
N GLU A 288 15.32 22.60 -10.55
CA GLU A 288 16.76 22.63 -10.33
C GLU A 288 17.39 21.24 -10.54
N ARG A 289 18.58 21.21 -11.16
CA ARG A 289 19.34 19.97 -11.36
C ARG A 289 20.44 19.85 -10.31
N LEU A 290 20.09 19.30 -9.15
CA LEU A 290 21.02 19.12 -8.02
C LEU A 290 21.57 17.69 -8.01
N PHE A 291 22.86 17.52 -7.72
CA PHE A 291 23.51 16.21 -7.53
C PHE A 291 23.13 15.16 -8.60
N ASN A 292 23.07 15.58 -9.86
CA ASN A 292 22.67 14.74 -11.01
C ASN A 292 21.33 14.01 -10.77
N SER A 293 20.34 14.71 -10.20
CA SER A 293 19.03 14.18 -9.83
C SER A 293 18.22 13.67 -11.03
N LEU A 294 17.55 12.53 -10.85
CA LEU A 294 16.51 11.99 -11.72
C LEU A 294 15.16 12.05 -10.98
N MET A 295 14.24 12.88 -11.46
CA MET A 295 12.86 12.95 -10.95
C MET A 295 11.96 11.98 -11.72
N GLY A 296 11.09 11.27 -11.01
CA GLY A 296 10.11 10.34 -11.56
C GLY A 296 8.95 11.03 -12.30
N PRO A 297 8.01 10.26 -12.88
CA PRO A 297 6.87 10.81 -13.62
C PRO A 297 5.95 11.70 -12.79
N CYS A 298 5.73 11.36 -11.52
CA CYS A 298 5.00 12.20 -10.57
C CYS A 298 5.97 13.20 -9.94
N GLN A 299 5.87 14.46 -10.36
CA GLN A 299 6.77 15.55 -9.93
C GLN A 299 6.44 16.08 -8.52
N ASP A 300 5.23 15.79 -8.05
CA ASP A 300 4.73 16.18 -6.73
C ASP A 300 4.89 15.02 -5.74
N ILE A 301 6.07 14.92 -5.12
CA ILE A 301 6.24 14.12 -3.91
C ILE A 301 5.54 14.89 -2.78
N LEU A 302 4.21 14.73 -2.62
CA LEU A 302 3.32 15.51 -1.73
C LEU A 302 3.54 15.27 -0.22
N VAL A 303 4.78 15.37 0.25
CA VAL A 303 5.13 15.25 1.68
C VAL A 303 5.20 16.63 2.32
N ASP A 304 4.56 16.77 3.48
CA ASP A 304 4.66 17.98 4.31
C ASP A 304 6.08 18.12 4.85
N LYS A 305 6.71 19.27 4.57
CA LYS A 305 8.08 19.60 4.97
C LYS A 305 8.33 19.61 6.47
N ASN A 306 7.29 19.62 7.30
CA ASN A 306 7.40 19.57 8.77
C ASN A 306 7.34 18.15 9.32
N LYS A 307 7.01 17.14 8.48
CA LYS A 307 6.96 15.75 8.93
C LYS A 307 8.37 15.17 9.08
N ASP A 308 8.44 14.14 9.90
CA ASP A 308 9.63 13.30 10.03
C ASP A 308 9.91 12.53 8.74
N ILE A 309 11.17 12.16 8.57
CA ILE A 309 11.66 11.30 7.49
C ILE A 309 11.95 9.91 8.02
N ASN A 310 11.79 8.91 7.17
CA ASN A 310 12.29 7.57 7.43
C ASN A 310 13.63 7.41 6.71
N ILE A 311 14.64 6.87 7.37
CA ILE A 311 15.95 6.65 6.76
C ILE A 311 16.14 5.14 6.60
N HIS A 312 16.46 4.75 5.38
CA HIS A 312 16.77 3.38 5.01
C HIS A 312 18.19 3.34 4.48
N SER A 313 18.90 2.24 4.69
CA SER A 313 20.26 2.09 4.19
C SER A 313 20.42 0.77 3.46
N VAL A 314 21.12 0.82 2.33
CA VAL A 314 21.29 -0.31 1.42
C VAL A 314 22.75 -0.38 0.97
N VAL A 315 23.36 -1.54 1.10
CA VAL A 315 24.64 -1.83 0.45
C VAL A 315 24.42 -2.88 -0.63
N ILE A 316 24.85 -2.58 -1.85
CA ILE A 316 24.79 -3.50 -2.99
C ILE A 316 26.21 -3.88 -3.39
N GLY A 317 26.53 -5.17 -3.34
CA GLY A 317 27.86 -5.61 -3.71
C GLY A 317 28.07 -7.12 -3.64
N GLY A 318 29.07 -7.58 -4.39
CA GLY A 318 29.43 -8.98 -4.47
C GLY A 318 28.41 -9.85 -5.21
N ARG A 319 28.84 -11.07 -5.53
CA ARG A 319 28.05 -12.10 -6.22
C ARG A 319 27.56 -13.17 -5.26
N THR A 320 26.45 -13.81 -5.62
CA THR A 320 25.92 -14.96 -4.87
C THR A 320 26.55 -16.26 -5.35
N LYS A 321 27.00 -17.08 -4.39
CA LYS A 321 27.51 -18.44 -4.60
C LYS A 321 26.57 -19.49 -4.02
N ASP A 322 26.06 -19.28 -2.81
CA ASP A 322 25.05 -20.13 -2.17
C ASP A 322 23.89 -19.25 -1.70
N ASP A 323 22.81 -19.24 -2.47
CA ASP A 323 21.67 -18.34 -2.30
C ASP A 323 20.98 -18.53 -0.93
N LEU A 324 20.88 -19.77 -0.46
CA LEU A 324 20.19 -20.10 0.78
C LEU A 324 21.01 -19.67 2.00
N GLU A 325 22.30 -20.04 2.01
CA GLU A 325 23.20 -19.68 3.10
C GLU A 325 23.41 -18.16 3.20
N GLU A 326 23.59 -17.49 2.07
CA GLU A 326 23.71 -16.04 2.03
C GLU A 326 22.45 -15.34 2.49
N SER A 327 21.27 -15.88 2.16
CA SER A 327 19.98 -15.37 2.66
C SER A 327 19.91 -15.44 4.19
N TYR A 328 20.24 -16.57 4.81
CA TYR A 328 20.28 -16.69 6.27
C TYR A 328 21.28 -15.72 6.91
N LYS A 329 22.46 -15.56 6.30
CA LYS A 329 23.49 -14.67 6.84
C LYS A 329 23.08 -13.20 6.76
N ARG A 330 22.46 -12.77 5.65
CA ARG A 330 21.88 -11.44 5.51
C ARG A 330 20.79 -11.21 6.54
N HIS A 331 19.84 -12.13 6.68
CA HIS A 331 18.76 -12.00 7.65
C HIS A 331 19.29 -11.88 9.09
N SER A 332 20.28 -12.68 9.47
CA SER A 332 20.93 -12.57 10.79
C SER A 332 21.64 -11.23 11.00
N PHE A 333 22.29 -10.69 9.96
CA PHE A 333 22.94 -9.39 10.02
C PHE A 333 21.91 -8.26 10.15
N GLU A 334 20.90 -8.27 9.30
CA GLU A 334 19.81 -7.28 9.26
C GLU A 334 19.03 -7.22 10.59
N SER A 335 18.84 -8.37 11.26
CA SER A 335 18.11 -8.45 12.54
C SER A 335 18.94 -8.07 13.77
N THR A 336 20.28 -8.08 13.67
CA THR A 336 21.17 -7.78 14.80
C THR A 336 21.53 -6.28 14.86
N PHE A 337 21.30 -5.53 13.79
CA PHE A 337 21.63 -4.11 13.72
C PHE A 337 20.50 -3.22 14.26
N ASN A 338 20.79 -2.42 15.29
CA ASN A 338 19.87 -1.40 15.83
C ASN A 338 19.51 -0.29 14.82
N LEU A 339 20.26 -0.19 13.71
CA LEU A 339 19.98 0.65 12.55
C LEU A 339 19.81 -0.28 11.34
N PRO A 340 18.60 -0.50 10.80
CA PRO A 340 18.37 -1.52 9.79
C PRO A 340 19.12 -1.18 8.49
N ILE A 341 20.24 -1.88 8.24
CA ILE A 341 20.99 -1.87 6.99
C ILE A 341 20.57 -3.09 6.19
N LYS A 342 19.97 -2.89 5.01
CA LYS A 342 19.62 -3.96 4.08
C LYS A 342 20.83 -4.32 3.22
N LEU A 343 21.14 -5.60 3.10
CA LEU A 343 22.23 -6.08 2.25
C LEU A 343 21.67 -6.77 1.00
N GLU A 344 22.14 -6.38 -0.17
CA GLU A 344 21.77 -7.03 -1.43
C GLU A 344 23.00 -7.45 -2.23
N SER A 345 22.99 -8.69 -2.74
CA SER A 345 23.92 -9.09 -3.81
C SER A 345 23.40 -8.55 -5.15
N TRP A 346 24.30 -8.43 -6.12
CA TRP A 346 23.90 -8.03 -7.47
C TRP A 346 22.88 -8.98 -8.10
N ASP A 347 23.01 -10.29 -7.85
CA ASP A 347 22.05 -11.28 -8.34
C ASP A 347 20.65 -11.09 -7.70
N SER A 348 20.58 -10.75 -6.41
CA SER A 348 19.31 -10.49 -5.72
C SER A 348 18.67 -9.18 -6.16
N PHE A 349 19.47 -8.14 -6.38
CA PHE A 349 19.02 -6.86 -6.92
C PHE A 349 18.48 -7.04 -8.35
N TYR A 350 19.24 -7.73 -9.22
CA TYR A 350 18.86 -8.00 -10.60
C TYR A 350 17.52 -8.73 -10.73
N ARG A 351 17.26 -9.75 -9.90
CA ARG A 351 16.00 -10.51 -9.91
C ARG A 351 14.76 -9.66 -9.57
N LYS A 352 14.93 -8.49 -8.93
CA LYS A 352 13.82 -7.60 -8.55
C LYS A 352 13.44 -6.59 -9.63
N LEU A 353 14.29 -6.41 -10.64
CA LEU A 353 14.04 -5.48 -11.74
C LEU A 353 12.86 -5.94 -12.59
N ARG A 354 11.98 -5.00 -12.95
CA ARG A 354 10.77 -5.27 -13.75
C ARG A 354 10.97 -4.97 -15.23
N ARG A 355 11.98 -4.15 -15.56
CA ARG A 355 12.38 -3.82 -16.93
C ARG A 355 12.82 -5.04 -17.75
N ARG A 356 12.72 -4.94 -19.08
CA ARG A 356 13.05 -6.04 -20.00
C ARG A 356 14.52 -6.15 -20.33
#